data_AF-A0A6P1E1E2-F1
#
_entry.id   AF-A0A6P1E1E2-F1
#
_cell.length_a   1.000
_cell.length_b   1.000
_cell.length_c   1.000
_cell.angle_alpha   90.00
_cell.angle_beta   90.00
_cell.angle_gamma   90.00
#
_symmetry.space_group_name_H-M   'P 1'
#
loop_
_entity.id
_entity.type
_entity.pdbx_description
1 polymer ?
#
loop_
_entity_poly.entity_id
_entity_poly.type
_entity_poly.pdbx_seq_one_letter_code
_entity_poly.pdbx_strand_id
1 'polypeptide(L)'
;MTRTAATTIYDPDLALARASGRADVRDRMLIGLLDLLDDPARGGRLLDVARYGRETAACQEAAHGAVGVARQVATPQLEALLRALEAAFEAGDLAAAERVGRRLPAAVEAVCAALGAAGSSAP
;
A
#
# COMPACT_ATOMS: atom_id res chain seq x y z
N MET A 1 6.39 -3.94 -24.07
CA MET A 1 6.63 -2.90 -23.04
C MET A 1 5.70 -3.08 -21.82
N THR A 2 5.56 -4.29 -21.28
CA THR A 2 4.51 -4.63 -20.28
C THR A 2 5.03 -5.00 -18.90
N ARG A 3 6.25 -5.56 -18.79
CA ARG A 3 6.85 -5.96 -17.51
C ARG A 3 7.15 -4.76 -16.59
N THR A 4 7.62 -3.66 -17.16
CA THR A 4 8.04 -2.46 -16.40
C THR A 4 6.88 -1.74 -15.70
N ALA A 5 5.67 -1.77 -16.27
CA ALA A 5 4.49 -1.15 -15.64
C ALA A 5 3.91 -2.03 -14.53
N ALA A 6 3.90 -3.36 -14.70
CA ALA A 6 3.44 -4.28 -13.65
C ALA A 6 4.35 -4.23 -12.41
N THR A 7 5.68 -4.14 -12.59
CA THR A 7 6.65 -4.03 -11.48
C THR A 7 6.52 -2.72 -10.70
N THR A 8 5.93 -1.67 -11.28
CA THR A 8 5.63 -0.44 -10.53
C THR A 8 4.45 -0.59 -9.57
N ILE A 9 3.56 -1.55 -9.83
CA ILE A 9 2.41 -1.87 -8.99
C ILE A 9 2.80 -2.92 -7.94
N TYR A 10 3.40 -4.02 -8.38
CA TYR A 10 3.89 -5.11 -7.54
C TYR A 10 5.09 -5.77 -8.20
N ASP A 11 6.21 -5.86 -7.49
CA ASP A 11 7.43 -6.54 -7.93
C ASP A 11 7.56 -7.89 -7.19
N PRO A 12 7.11 -9.00 -7.79
CA PRO A 12 7.08 -10.31 -7.13
C PRO A 12 8.49 -10.86 -6.85
N ASP A 13 9.48 -10.50 -7.68
CA ASP A 13 10.86 -10.96 -7.53
C ASP A 13 11.53 -10.24 -6.36
N LEU A 14 11.36 -8.92 -6.27
CA LEU A 14 11.83 -8.14 -5.13
C LEU A 14 11.11 -8.52 -3.84
N ALA A 15 9.80 -8.76 -3.88
CA ALA A 15 9.03 -9.22 -2.73
C ALA A 15 9.53 -10.60 -2.25
N LEU A 16 9.83 -11.51 -3.18
CA LEU A 16 10.37 -12.83 -2.86
C LEU A 16 11.79 -12.73 -2.28
N ALA A 17 12.65 -11.87 -2.84
CA ALA A 17 13.98 -11.62 -2.32
C ALA A 17 13.93 -11.04 -0.89
N ARG A 18 13.01 -10.11 -0.62
CA ARG A 18 12.75 -9.54 0.71
C ARG A 18 12.21 -10.56 1.70
N ALA A 19 11.53 -11.59 1.21
CA ALA A 19 11.10 -12.75 1.97
C ALA A 19 12.16 -13.87 2.02
N SER A 20 13.42 -13.59 1.69
CA SER A 20 14.52 -14.57 1.68
C SER A 20 14.24 -15.81 0.82
N GLY A 21 13.57 -15.63 -0.31
CA GLY A 21 13.21 -16.73 -1.23
C GLY A 21 11.97 -17.53 -0.81
N ARG A 22 11.30 -17.14 0.28
CA ARG A 22 10.14 -17.87 0.82
C ARG A 22 8.82 -17.32 0.31
N ALA A 23 8.19 -18.04 -0.62
CA ALA A 23 6.91 -17.67 -1.20
C ALA A 23 5.79 -17.60 -0.14
N ASP A 24 5.77 -18.52 0.84
CA ASP A 24 4.77 -18.54 1.92
C ASP A 24 4.84 -17.29 2.81
N VAL A 25 6.06 -16.80 3.06
CA VAL A 25 6.27 -15.56 3.82
C VAL A 25 5.85 -14.37 2.97
N ARG A 26 6.31 -14.28 1.72
CA ARG A 26 5.93 -13.21 0.79
C ARG A 26 4.41 -13.05 0.72
N ASP A 27 3.70 -14.16 0.51
CA ASP A 27 2.24 -14.15 0.34
C ASP A 27 1.53 -13.75 1.64
N ARG A 28 1.99 -14.26 2.80
CA ARG A 28 1.44 -13.84 4.10
C ARG A 28 1.65 -12.35 4.36
N MET A 29 2.81 -11.80 4.02
CA MET A 29 3.08 -10.38 4.21
C MET A 29 2.21 -9.51 3.31
N LEU A 30 1.99 -9.96 2.08
CA LEU A 30 1.14 -9.25 1.12
C LEU A 30 -0.34 -9.28 1.53
N ILE A 31 -0.85 -10.44 1.95
CA ILE A 31 -2.19 -10.55 2.55
C ILE A 31 -2.28 -9.64 3.78
N GLY A 32 -1.27 -9.64 4.65
CA GLY A 32 -1.23 -8.77 5.82
C GLY A 32 -1.26 -7.28 5.50
N LEU A 33 -0.69 -6.84 4.36
CA LEU A 33 -0.84 -5.45 3.90
C LEU A 33 -2.29 -5.14 3.52
N LEU A 34 -2.94 -6.04 2.79
CA LEU A 34 -4.32 -5.85 2.36
C LEU A 34 -5.27 -5.86 3.55
N ASP A 35 -5.10 -6.81 4.48
CA ASP A 35 -5.86 -6.88 5.73
C ASP A 35 -5.66 -5.62 6.58
N LEU A 36 -4.43 -5.09 6.65
CA LEU A 36 -4.15 -3.84 7.37
C LEU A 36 -4.93 -2.67 6.77
N LEU A 37 -4.97 -2.57 5.43
CA LEU A 37 -5.65 -1.50 4.72
C LEU A 37 -7.18 -1.66 4.71
N ASP A 38 -7.70 -2.88 4.85
CA ASP A 38 -9.13 -3.15 4.97
C ASP A 38 -9.64 -2.88 6.41
N ASP A 39 -8.80 -3.03 7.43
CA ASP A 39 -9.19 -2.77 8.82
C ASP A 39 -9.50 -1.27 9.07
N PRO A 40 -10.77 -0.90 9.33
CA PRO A 40 -11.21 0.50 9.48
C PRO A 40 -10.65 1.17 10.74
N ALA A 41 -10.19 0.38 11.72
CA ALA A 41 -9.55 0.83 12.95
C ALA A 41 -8.01 0.83 12.84
N ARG A 42 -7.44 0.56 11.67
CA ARG A 42 -5.99 0.62 11.39
C ARG A 42 -5.71 1.36 10.08
N GLY A 43 -5.31 0.65 9.03
CA GLY A 43 -4.95 1.24 7.73
C GLY A 43 -6.16 1.75 6.95
N GLY A 44 -7.36 1.21 7.20
CA GLY A 44 -8.60 1.66 6.56
C GLY A 44 -8.97 3.11 6.86
N ARG A 45 -8.39 3.72 7.91
CA ARG A 45 -8.49 5.18 8.12
C ARG A 45 -7.96 5.98 6.95
N LEU A 46 -6.92 5.47 6.28
CA LEU A 46 -6.28 6.11 5.13
C LEU A 46 -7.18 6.11 3.90
N LEU A 47 -8.18 5.23 3.83
CA LEU A 47 -9.12 5.15 2.71
C LEU A 47 -10.31 6.12 2.86
N ASP A 48 -10.50 6.71 4.05
CA ASP A 48 -11.55 7.69 4.32
C ASP A 48 -10.95 9.08 4.61
N VAL A 49 -10.84 9.88 3.53
CA VAL A 49 -10.30 11.24 3.60
C VAL A 49 -11.09 12.16 4.55
N ALA A 50 -12.37 11.87 4.82
CA ALA A 50 -13.17 12.69 5.73
C ALA A 50 -12.69 12.58 7.19
N ARG A 51 -11.85 11.58 7.52
CA ARG A 51 -11.29 11.37 8.86
C ARG A 51 -10.00 12.15 9.10
N TYR A 52 -9.31 12.58 8.04
CA TYR A 52 -7.96 13.14 8.15
C TYR A 52 -7.88 14.35 9.08
N GLY A 53 -8.87 15.25 9.03
CA GLY A 53 -8.90 16.43 9.91
C GLY A 53 -9.36 16.14 11.35
N ARG A 54 -9.99 15.00 11.62
CA ARG A 54 -10.48 14.61 12.97
C ARG A 54 -9.53 13.64 13.68
N GLU A 55 -8.78 12.85 12.92
CA GLU A 55 -7.96 11.75 13.40
C GLU A 55 -6.52 11.84 12.86
N THR A 56 -5.97 13.06 12.70
CA THR A 56 -4.67 13.30 12.05
C THR A 56 -3.55 12.41 12.58
N ALA A 57 -3.40 12.33 13.91
CA ALA A 57 -2.34 11.52 14.53
C ALA A 57 -2.51 10.02 14.23
N ALA A 58 -3.73 9.49 14.32
CA ALA A 58 -4.01 8.09 14.00
C ALA A 58 -3.84 7.79 12.50
N CYS A 59 -4.13 8.75 11.62
CA CYS A 59 -3.87 8.63 10.20
C CYS A 59 -2.37 8.66 9.89
N GLN A 60 -1.60 9.50 10.59
CA GLN A 60 -0.14 9.53 10.46
C GLN A 60 0.50 8.20 10.90
N GLU A 61 0.12 7.68 12.06
CA GLU A 61 0.60 6.38 12.55
C GLU A 61 0.24 5.24 11.58
N ALA A 62 -0.99 5.25 11.04
CA ALA A 62 -1.43 4.29 10.04
C ALA A 62 -0.59 4.40 8.75
N ALA A 63 -0.31 5.61 8.27
CA ALA A 63 0.52 5.83 7.09
C ALA A 63 1.94 5.31 7.30
N HIS A 64 2.58 5.67 8.43
CA HIS A 64 3.91 5.20 8.80
C HIS A 64 4.01 3.66 8.83
N GLY A 65 3.06 3.01 9.51
CA GLY A 65 3.00 1.55 9.58
C GLY A 65 2.81 0.90 8.21
N ALA A 66 1.92 1.47 7.39
CA ALA A 66 1.63 0.95 6.05
C ALA A 66 2.82 1.12 5.08
N VAL A 67 3.61 2.19 5.19
CA VAL A 67 4.84 2.39 4.38
C VAL A 67 5.81 1.22 4.59
N GLY A 68 6.05 0.83 5.83
CA GLY A 68 6.97 -0.26 6.16
C GLY A 68 6.54 -1.58 5.52
N VAL A 69 5.25 -1.90 5.59
CA VAL A 69 4.70 -3.13 5.02
C VAL A 69 4.70 -3.07 3.48
N ALA A 70 4.25 -1.97 2.87
CA ALA A 70 4.24 -1.77 1.41
C ALA A 70 5.65 -1.88 0.81
N ARG A 71 6.65 -1.30 1.49
CA ARG A 71 8.05 -1.50 1.15
C ARG A 71 8.41 -2.98 1.22
N GLN A 72 8.11 -3.66 2.31
CA GLN A 72 8.54 -5.05 2.49
C GLN A 72 7.92 -6.00 1.44
N VAL A 73 6.69 -5.76 1.01
CA VAL A 73 6.00 -6.58 -0.02
C VAL A 73 6.22 -6.07 -1.45
N ALA A 74 7.10 -5.07 -1.62
CA ALA A 74 7.47 -4.50 -2.91
C ALA A 74 6.26 -4.06 -3.76
N THR A 75 5.47 -3.12 -3.23
CA THR A 75 4.42 -2.41 -3.97
C THR A 75 4.80 -0.93 -4.16
N PRO A 76 5.71 -0.59 -5.10
CA PRO A 76 6.39 0.71 -5.12
C PRO A 76 5.45 1.91 -5.27
N GLN A 77 4.42 1.79 -6.11
CA GLN A 77 3.43 2.87 -6.28
C GLN A 77 2.63 3.10 -4.99
N LEU A 78 2.23 2.03 -4.31
CA LEU A 78 1.50 2.11 -3.04
C LEU A 78 2.40 2.68 -1.94
N GLU A 79 3.65 2.21 -1.85
CA GLU A 79 4.66 2.77 -0.95
C GLU A 79 4.85 4.27 -1.17
N ALA A 80 4.97 4.73 -2.42
CA ALA A 80 5.14 6.14 -2.74
C ALA A 80 3.93 7.00 -2.32
N LEU A 81 2.70 6.50 -2.51
CA LEU A 81 1.49 7.19 -2.06
C LEU A 81 1.41 7.26 -0.54
N LEU A 82 1.72 6.17 0.15
CA LEU A 82 1.71 6.11 1.61
C LEU A 82 2.77 7.04 2.22
N ARG A 83 3.97 7.12 1.63
CA ARG A 83 5.01 8.08 2.03
C ARG A 83 4.59 9.53 1.80
N ALA A 84 3.91 9.80 0.68
CA ALA A 84 3.40 11.14 0.41
C ALA A 84 2.28 11.55 1.38
N LEU A 85 1.44 10.59 1.81
CA LEU A 85 0.45 10.80 2.88
C LEU A 85 1.13 11.07 4.22
N GLU A 86 2.08 10.24 4.62
CA GLU A 86 2.88 10.41 5.83
C GLU A 86 3.51 11.80 5.89
N ALA A 87 4.22 12.20 4.83
CA ALA A 87 4.85 13.52 4.74
C ALA A 87 3.84 14.67 4.81
N ALA A 88 2.66 14.52 4.20
CA ALA A 88 1.60 15.53 4.27
C ALA A 88 1.03 15.66 5.70
N PHE A 89 0.86 14.54 6.41
CA PHE A 89 0.44 14.57 7.81
C PHE A 89 1.51 15.18 8.72
N GLU A 90 2.78 14.83 8.54
CA GLU A 90 3.92 15.42 9.27
C GLU A 90 4.03 16.93 9.07
N ALA A 91 3.78 17.41 7.85
CA ALA A 91 3.77 18.84 7.52
C ALA A 91 2.48 19.56 7.95
N GLY A 92 1.44 18.84 8.40
CA GLY A 92 0.12 19.39 8.69
C GLY A 92 -0.66 19.86 7.44
N ASP A 93 -0.24 19.48 6.24
CA ASP A 93 -0.90 19.85 4.98
C ASP A 93 -2.05 18.87 4.67
N LEU A 94 -3.19 19.11 5.31
CA LEU A 94 -4.39 18.28 5.11
C LEU A 94 -4.92 18.33 3.66
N ALA A 95 -4.73 19.44 2.95
CA ALA A 95 -5.17 19.55 1.55
C ALA A 95 -4.32 18.67 0.63
N ALA A 96 -3.00 18.60 0.86
CA ALA A 96 -2.15 17.63 0.20
C ALA A 96 -2.52 16.20 0.60
N ALA A 97 -2.72 15.93 1.89
CA ALA A 97 -3.11 14.61 2.36
C ALA A 97 -4.39 14.12 1.66
N GLU A 98 -5.45 14.94 1.59
CA GLU A 98 -6.69 14.59 0.89
C GLU A 98 -6.46 14.27 -0.60
N ARG A 99 -5.66 15.07 -1.30
CA ARG A 99 -5.36 14.83 -2.74
C ARG A 99 -4.66 13.50 -2.95
N VAL A 100 -3.72 13.14 -2.07
CA VAL A 100 -3.03 11.84 -2.14
C VAL A 100 -3.97 10.72 -1.71
N GLY A 101 -4.72 10.90 -0.63
CA GLY A 101 -5.66 9.92 -0.06
C GLY A 101 -6.72 9.47 -1.06
N ARG A 102 -7.26 10.38 -1.87
CA ARG A 102 -8.22 10.04 -2.95
C ARG A 102 -7.65 9.09 -4.01
N ARG A 103 -6.33 8.98 -4.12
CA ARG A 103 -5.65 8.07 -5.07
C ARG A 103 -5.36 6.70 -4.46
N LEU A 104 -5.44 6.56 -3.13
CA LEU A 104 -5.07 5.35 -2.42
C LEU A 104 -5.95 4.14 -2.77
N PRO A 105 -7.30 4.25 -2.86
CA PRO A 105 -8.15 3.11 -3.23
C PRO A 105 -7.78 2.49 -4.58
N ALA A 106 -7.54 3.34 -5.60
CA ALA A 106 -7.15 2.87 -6.93
C ALA A 106 -5.80 2.14 -6.93
N ALA A 107 -4.85 2.56 -6.08
CA ALA A 107 -3.57 1.86 -5.94
C ALA A 107 -3.71 0.50 -5.24
N VAL A 108 -4.60 0.39 -4.25
CA VAL A 108 -4.92 -0.88 -3.60
C VAL A 108 -5.58 -1.84 -4.60
N GLU A 109 -6.57 -1.36 -5.35
CA GLU A 109 -7.22 -2.15 -6.41
C GLU A 109 -6.21 -2.63 -7.47
N ALA A 110 -5.25 -1.79 -7.86
CA ALA A 110 -4.20 -2.17 -8.80
C ALA A 110 -3.33 -3.31 -8.27
N VAL A 111 -2.97 -3.28 -6.97
CA VAL A 111 -2.23 -4.39 -6.32
C VAL A 111 -3.08 -5.66 -6.33
N CYS A 112 -4.36 -5.59 -5.94
CA CYS A 112 -5.27 -6.75 -5.98
C CYS A 112 -5.38 -7.35 -7.40
N ALA A 113 -5.51 -6.52 -8.43
CA ALA A 113 -5.58 -6.95 -9.82
C ALA A 113 -4.28 -7.63 -10.28
N ALA A 114 -3.12 -7.09 -9.89
CA ALA A 114 -1.82 -7.70 -10.20
C ALA A 114 -1.68 -9.11 -9.61
N LEU A 115 -2.27 -9.36 -8.43
CA LEU A 115 -2.27 -10.67 -7.79
C LEU A 115 -3.24 -11.66 -8.45
N GLY A 116 -4.43 -11.20 -8.82
CA GLY A 116 -5.38 -12.02 -9.59
C GLY A 116 -4.79 -12.47 -10.93
N ALA A 117 -4.09 -11.58 -11.64
CA ALA A 117 -3.44 -11.89 -12.91
C ALA A 117 -2.25 -12.88 -12.76
N ALA A 118 -1.50 -12.77 -11.66
CA ALA A 118 -0.38 -13.66 -11.37
C ALA A 118 -0.84 -15.09 -11.02
N GLY A 119 -1.97 -15.23 -10.31
CA GLY A 119 -2.56 -16.54 -9.99
C GLY A 119 -3.27 -17.22 -11.17
N SER A 120 -3.79 -16.45 -12.13
CA SER A 120 -4.48 -16.97 -13.32
C SER A 120 -3.53 -17.45 -14.44
N SER A 121 -2.22 -17.29 -14.28
CA SER A 121 -1.22 -17.63 -15.31
C SER A 121 -0.57 -19.02 -15.16
N ALA A 122 -1.20 -19.94 -14.42
CA ALA A 122 -0.79 -21.34 -14.37
C ALA A 122 -1.57 -22.17 -15.42
N PRO A 123 -0.94 -22.59 -16.54
CA PRO A 123 -1.46 -23.68 -17.37
C PRO A 123 -1.26 -25.05 -16.70
#